data_AF-A0A954XA54-F1
#
_entry.id   AF-A0A954XA54-F1
#
_cell.length_a   1.000
_cell.length_b   1.000
_cell.length_c   1.000
_cell.angle_alpha   90.00
_cell.angle_beta   90.00
_cell.angle_gamma   90.00
#
_symmetry.space_group_name_H-M   'P 1'
#
loop_
_entity.id
_entity.type
_entity.pdbx_description
1 polymer ?
#
loop_
_entity_poly.entity_id
_entity_poly.type
_entity_poly.pdbx_seq_one_letter_code
_entity_poly.pdbx_strand_id
1 'polypeptide(L)'
;MNGRRKWFVTVAMGLMAMAAGDRLVAANPAVPLREQLKNGLRATRPEELQFVEKTVTFVEAGKLSIRTVNAAFDWARKRRPDYPFPYFERALRVLAAREGVNL
;
A
#
# COMPACT_ATOMS: atom_id res chain seq x y z
N MET A 1 -7.54 -27.54 21.32
CA MET A 1 -6.96 -26.22 21.62
C MET A 1 -7.45 -25.19 20.62
N ASN A 2 -7.90 -24.04 21.15
CA ASN A 2 -8.69 -23.01 20.50
C ASN A 2 -7.89 -22.08 19.60
N GLY A 3 -8.47 -21.64 18.48
CA GLY A 3 -7.86 -20.60 17.63
C GLY A 3 -8.66 -20.16 16.39
N ARG A 4 -10.00 -20.23 16.41
CA ARG A 4 -10.87 -19.65 15.36
C ARG A 4 -10.78 -18.12 15.39
N ARG A 5 -9.86 -17.52 14.64
CA ARG A 5 -9.83 -16.06 14.40
C ARG A 5 -10.58 -15.73 13.12
N LYS A 6 -11.89 -15.53 13.30
CA LYS A 6 -12.79 -14.87 12.34
C LYS A 6 -12.25 -13.47 12.06
N TRP A 7 -11.73 -13.23 10.86
CA TRP A 7 -11.62 -11.87 10.32
C TRP A 7 -12.88 -11.62 9.50
N PHE A 8 -13.76 -10.79 10.04
CA PHE A 8 -14.98 -10.36 9.40
C PHE A 8 -14.69 -9.80 8.00
N VAL A 9 -15.03 -10.56 6.96
CA VAL A 9 -15.27 -10.01 5.62
C VAL A 9 -16.66 -9.38 5.69
N THR A 10 -16.72 -8.16 6.22
CA THR A 10 -17.94 -7.36 6.08
C THR A 10 -17.88 -6.69 4.72
N VAL A 11 -18.60 -7.28 3.78
CA VAL A 11 -19.10 -6.59 2.58
C VAL A 11 -19.87 -5.36 3.07
N ALA A 12 -19.42 -4.16 2.71
CA ALA A 12 -20.18 -2.93 2.87
C ALA A 12 -20.32 -2.29 1.49
N MET A 13 -21.56 -2.39 1.01
CA MET A 13 -22.14 -1.80 -0.17
C MET A 13 -22.51 -0.34 0.13
N GLY A 14 -22.17 0.59 -0.77
CA GLY A 14 -22.90 1.85 -0.94
C GLY A 14 -22.19 3.17 -0.59
N LEU A 15 -22.54 4.18 -1.41
CA LEU A 15 -22.34 5.63 -1.31
C LEU A 15 -21.01 6.28 -1.73
N MET A 16 -20.99 6.68 -3.01
CA MET A 16 -21.03 8.09 -3.46
C MET A 16 -20.46 9.15 -2.48
N ALA A 17 -19.36 9.80 -2.87
CA ALA A 17 -19.13 11.23 -2.67
C ALA A 17 -17.94 11.72 -3.49
N MET A 18 -18.27 12.50 -4.51
CA MET A 18 -17.39 13.43 -5.22
C MET A 18 -16.95 14.53 -4.22
N ALA A 19 -15.66 14.70 -4.00
CA ALA A 19 -15.12 15.94 -3.41
C ALA A 19 -13.62 16.05 -3.67
N ALA A 20 -13.25 17.05 -4.47
CA ALA A 20 -11.91 17.59 -4.53
C ALA A 20 -11.43 17.92 -3.11
N GLY A 21 -10.20 17.52 -2.80
CA GLY A 21 -9.55 17.82 -1.54
C GLY A 21 -8.06 17.89 -1.77
N ASP A 22 -7.60 19.08 -2.13
CA ASP A 22 -6.21 19.49 -2.04
C ASP A 22 -5.75 19.23 -0.60
N ARG A 23 -5.11 18.08 -0.39
CA ARG A 23 -4.56 17.70 0.92
C ARG A 23 -3.08 17.98 0.85
N LEU A 24 -2.73 19.16 1.35
CA LEU A 24 -1.39 19.53 1.82
C LEU A 24 -0.73 18.31 2.46
N VAL A 25 0.24 17.72 1.75
CA VAL A 25 1.10 16.64 2.24
C VAL A 25 1.92 17.25 3.38
N ALA A 26 1.40 17.12 4.59
CA ALA A 26 2.14 17.42 5.80
C ALA A 26 3.33 16.45 5.84
N ALA A 27 4.51 16.97 5.52
CA ALA A 27 5.79 16.29 5.63
C ALA A 27 6.03 15.90 7.09
N ASN A 28 5.57 14.71 7.47
CA ASN A 28 5.84 14.11 8.76
C ASN A 28 7.32 13.69 8.78
N PRO A 29 8.11 13.91 9.85
CA PRO A 29 9.50 13.43 9.97
C PRO A 29 9.57 11.91 10.22
N ALA A 30 8.71 11.16 9.54
CA ALA A 30 8.78 9.73 9.41
C ALA A 30 9.90 9.40 8.42
N VAL A 31 10.63 8.32 8.69
CA VAL A 31 11.53 7.67 7.71
C VAL A 31 10.92 7.80 6.31
N PRO A 32 11.67 8.29 5.30
CA PRO A 32 11.10 8.54 3.99
C PRO A 32 10.36 7.28 3.51
N LEU A 33 9.13 7.43 2.99
CA LEU A 33 8.24 6.30 2.64
C LEU A 33 8.97 5.23 1.82
N ARG A 34 9.88 5.67 0.94
CA ARG A 34 10.84 4.85 0.20
C ARG A 34 11.64 3.89 1.09
N GLU A 35 12.31 4.39 2.12
CA GLU A 35 13.11 3.57 3.03
C GLU A 35 12.27 2.63 3.87
N GLN A 36 11.08 3.06 4.30
CA GLN A 36 10.12 2.20 4.98
C GLN A 36 9.71 1.01 4.10
N LEU A 37 9.36 1.27 2.84
CA LEU A 37 8.97 0.25 1.88
C LEU A 37 10.16 -0.65 1.53
N LYS A 38 11.34 -0.09 1.23
CA LYS A 38 12.55 -0.86 0.91
C LYS A 38 12.90 -1.83 2.03
N ASN A 39 13.06 -1.33 3.25
CA ASN A 39 13.50 -2.13 4.39
C ASN A 39 12.41 -3.10 4.85
N GLY A 40 11.15 -2.66 4.84
CA GLY A 40 10.03 -3.46 5.31
C GLY A 40 9.54 -4.52 4.32
N LEU A 41 9.74 -4.32 3.03
CA LEU A 41 9.43 -5.30 1.99
C LEU A 41 10.61 -6.23 1.67
N ARG A 42 11.80 -5.95 2.21
CA ARG A 42 13.05 -6.62 1.84
C ARG A 42 13.29 -6.57 0.33
N ALA A 43 12.96 -5.43 -0.29
CA ALA A 43 13.21 -5.21 -1.70
C ALA A 43 14.72 -5.15 -1.92
N THR A 44 15.28 -6.17 -2.57
CA THR A 44 16.73 -6.32 -2.78
C THR A 44 17.08 -6.28 -4.25
N ARG A 45 16.14 -6.61 -5.13
CA ARG A 45 16.37 -6.64 -6.57
C ARG A 45 16.15 -5.25 -7.18
N PRO A 46 16.89 -4.88 -8.23
CA PRO A 46 16.73 -3.58 -8.88
C PRO A 46 15.32 -3.35 -9.42
N GLU A 47 14.65 -4.39 -9.94
CA GLU A 47 13.26 -4.30 -10.39
C GLU A 47 12.27 -4.02 -9.24
N GLU A 48 12.52 -4.61 -8.06
CA GLU A 48 11.69 -4.40 -6.86
C GLU A 48 11.83 -2.97 -6.35
N LEU A 49 13.06 -2.46 -6.34
CA LEU A 49 13.36 -1.08 -5.97
C LEU A 49 12.67 -0.10 -6.93
N GLN A 50 12.75 -0.32 -8.25
CA GLN A 50 12.05 0.53 -9.22
C GLN A 50 10.54 0.58 -8.99
N PHE A 51 9.92 -0.54 -8.61
CA PHE A 51 8.49 -0.57 -8.29
C PHE A 51 8.15 0.22 -7.02
N VAL A 52 8.99 0.13 -5.98
CA VAL A 52 8.86 0.98 -4.78
C VAL A 52 8.96 2.45 -5.16
N GLU A 53 9.91 2.82 -6.01
CA GLU A 53 10.06 4.21 -6.45
C GLU A 53 8.87 4.72 -7.21
N LYS A 54 8.39 3.93 -8.17
CA LYS A 54 7.19 4.24 -8.93
C LYS A 54 6.01 4.47 -7.98
N THR A 55 5.85 3.61 -6.98
CA THR A 55 4.80 3.73 -5.96
C THR A 55 4.91 5.04 -5.18
N VAL A 56 6.10 5.39 -4.70
CA VAL A 56 6.34 6.65 -3.97
C VAL A 56 6.01 7.85 -4.85
N THR A 57 6.42 7.87 -6.12
CA THR A 57 6.07 8.94 -7.06
C THR A 57 4.56 9.08 -7.27
N PHE A 58 3.80 7.98 -7.35
CA PHE A 58 2.34 8.05 -7.46
C PHE A 58 1.68 8.59 -6.20
N VAL A 59 2.26 8.31 -5.04
CA VAL A 59 1.80 8.82 -3.75
C VAL A 59 2.07 10.31 -3.63
N GLU A 60 3.30 10.74 -3.97
CA GLU A 60 3.68 12.16 -3.98
C GLU A 60 2.86 12.96 -4.99
N ALA A 61 2.52 12.36 -6.14
CA ALA A 61 1.63 12.95 -7.13
C ALA A 61 0.14 12.97 -6.71
N GLY A 62 -0.21 12.45 -5.52
CA GLY A 62 -1.58 12.39 -5.01
C GLY A 62 -2.50 11.43 -5.77
N LYS A 63 -1.95 10.62 -6.69
CA LYS A 63 -2.70 9.62 -7.47
C LYS A 63 -3.01 8.38 -6.65
N LEU A 64 -2.18 8.06 -5.67
CA LEU A 64 -2.32 6.90 -4.80
C LEU A 64 -2.29 7.34 -3.34
N SER A 65 -3.25 6.91 -2.54
CA SER A 65 -3.25 7.28 -1.12
C SER A 65 -2.13 6.58 -0.33
N ILE A 66 -1.41 7.31 0.52
CA ILE A 66 -0.46 6.74 1.51
C ILE A 66 -1.15 5.64 2.35
N ARG A 67 -2.43 5.83 2.70
CA ARG A 67 -3.19 4.85 3.48
C ARG A 67 -3.32 3.52 2.75
N THR A 68 -3.54 3.56 1.44
CA THR A 68 -3.67 2.39 0.57
C THR A 68 -2.35 1.63 0.49
N VAL A 69 -1.24 2.34 0.33
CA VAL A 69 0.12 1.76 0.36
C VAL A 69 0.43 1.10 1.70
N ASN A 70 0.15 1.79 2.81
CA ASN A 70 0.39 1.26 4.15
C ASN A 70 -0.47 0.02 4.44
N ALA A 71 -1.74 0.00 3.99
CA ALA A 71 -2.60 -1.16 4.12
C ALA A 71 -2.05 -2.37 3.34
N ALA A 72 -1.58 -2.16 2.10
CA ALA A 72 -0.94 -3.21 1.30
C ALA A 72 0.34 -3.72 1.96
N PHE A 73 1.16 -2.81 2.49
CA PHE A 73 2.42 -3.11 3.17
C PHE A 73 2.20 -3.97 4.42
N ASP A 74 1.27 -3.57 5.29
CA ASP A 74 0.94 -4.32 6.50
C ASP A 74 0.37 -5.70 6.18
N TRP A 75 -0.48 -5.79 5.15
CA TRP A 75 -1.04 -7.07 4.70
C TRP A 75 0.04 -8.01 4.18
N ALA A 76 0.96 -7.51 3.35
CA ALA A 76 2.05 -8.29 2.78
C ALA A 76 2.97 -8.84 3.87
N ARG A 77 3.39 -7.98 4.81
CA ARG A 77 4.25 -8.37 5.94
C ARG A 77 3.60 -9.41 6.85
N LYS A 78 2.30 -9.28 7.12
CA LYS A 78 1.54 -10.26 7.92
C LYS A 78 1.37 -11.59 7.20
N ARG A 79 1.24 -11.57 5.86
CA ARG A 79 0.97 -12.78 5.08
C ARG A 79 2.23 -13.61 4.83
N ARG A 80 3.35 -12.96 4.52
CA ARG A 80 4.64 -13.60 4.27
C ARG A 80 5.77 -12.70 4.78
N PRO A 81 6.19 -12.86 6.04
CA PRO A 81 7.28 -12.04 6.59
C PRO A 81 8.63 -12.34 5.93
N ASP A 82 8.83 -13.55 5.38
CA ASP A 82 10.09 -13.95 4.76
C ASP A 82 10.33 -13.26 3.43
N TYR A 83 9.27 -13.16 2.60
CA TYR A 83 9.31 -12.55 1.28
C TYR A 83 8.01 -11.78 0.97
N PRO A 84 7.82 -10.59 1.56
CA PRO A 84 6.58 -9.82 1.46
C PRO A 84 6.41 -9.07 0.14
N PHE A 85 7.50 -8.76 -0.58
CA PHE A 85 7.46 -7.90 -1.77
C PHE A 85 6.46 -8.34 -2.86
N PRO A 86 6.43 -9.61 -3.35
CA PRO A 86 5.49 -9.98 -4.42
C PRO A 86 4.02 -9.89 -3.99
N TYR A 87 3.76 -10.07 -2.70
CA TYR A 87 2.41 -9.95 -2.13
C TYR A 87 2.00 -8.49 -2.02
N PHE A 88 2.94 -7.62 -1.64
CA PHE A 88 2.73 -6.19 -1.66
C PHE A 88 2.41 -5.70 -3.07
N GLU A 89 3.21 -6.07 -4.07
CA GLU A 89 2.98 -5.69 -5.46
C GLU A 89 1.59 -6.09 -5.94
N ARG A 90 1.20 -7.35 -5.69
CA ARG A 90 -0.13 -7.84 -6.06
C ARG A 90 -1.25 -7.10 -5.32
N ALA A 91 -1.12 -6.90 -4.01
CA ALA A 91 -2.12 -6.17 -3.23
C ALA A 91 -2.22 -4.72 -3.70
N LEU A 92 -1.09 -4.08 -3.97
CA LEU A 92 -1.04 -2.71 -4.41
C LEU A 92 -1.64 -2.53 -5.79
N ARG A 93 -1.37 -3.42 -6.75
CA ARG A 93 -2.01 -3.38 -8.07
C ARG A 93 -3.53 -3.48 -7.97
N VAL A 94 -4.04 -4.38 -7.13
CA VAL A 94 -5.50 -4.53 -6.92
C VAL A 94 -6.09 -3.27 -6.30
N LEU A 95 -5.40 -2.67 -5.34
CA LEU A 95 -5.87 -1.46 -4.67
C LEU A 95 -5.77 -0.22 -5.57
N ALA A 96 -4.67 -0.08 -6.33
CA ALA A 96 -4.48 0.98 -7.30
C ALA A 96 -5.52 0.92 -8.42
N ALA A 97 -5.83 -0.29 -8.91
CA ALA A 97 -6.90 -0.48 -9.89
C ALA A 97 -8.27 0.01 -9.36
N ARG A 98 -8.52 -0.08 -8.05
CA ARG A 98 -9.74 0.49 -7.43
C ARG A 98 -9.73 2.02 -7.36
N GLU A 99 -8.54 2.62 -7.30
CA GLU A 99 -8.34 4.08 -7.38
C GLU A 99 -8.24 4.56 -8.84
N GLY A 100 -8.38 3.66 -9.83
CA GLY A 100 -8.26 3.99 -11.26
C GLY A 100 -6.81 4.18 -11.73
N VAL A 101 -5.83 3.78 -10.91
CA VAL A 101 -4.39 3.88 -11.21
C VAL A 101 -3.86 2.51 -11.65
N ASN A 102 -3.14 2.47 -12.77
CA ASN A 102 -2.52 1.24 -13.28
C ASN A 102 -1.01 1.26 -13.02
N LEU A 103 -0.52 0.29 -12.22
CA LEU A 103 0.86 0.21 -11.72
C LEU A 103 1.69 -0.84 -12.45
#